data_AF-A0A4R9VDL0-F1
#
_entry.id   AF-A0A4R9VDL0-F1
#
_cell.length_a   1.000
_cell.length_b   1.000
_cell.length_c   1.000
_cell.angle_alpha   90.00
_cell.angle_beta   90.00
_cell.angle_gamma   90.00
#
_symmetry.space_group_name_H-M   'P 1'
#
loop_
_entity.id
_entity.type
_entity.pdbx_description
1 polymer ?
#
loop_
_entity_poly.entity_id
_entity_poly.type
_entity_poly.pdbx_seq_one_letter_code
_entity_poly.pdbx_strand_id
1 'polypeptide(L)'
;CALPILHASAGGNVSNRGDILGVLSLIIWSLTITVTIKYIMFVLRADNRGEGGVLSLMALARNSFPTRSAVILGIGIVGAALFFGDAVITPAISVLSAVEGMNVVTPTFQPYVVPLTLAILAVVFAVQRFGTGGVGLVFGPVTALWFLAIGLSGLNHIMDDPEILLAISPHYIVSFL
;
A
#
# COMPACT_ATOMS: atom_id res chain seq x y z
N CYS A 1 -23.89 -8.88 -13.24
CA CYS A 1 -23.14 -7.87 -14.01
C CYS A 1 -21.63 -7.96 -13.77
N ALA A 2 -20.99 -9.10 -14.11
CA ALA A 2 -19.55 -9.31 -13.93
C ALA A 2 -18.83 -9.68 -15.26
N LEU A 3 -19.48 -9.41 -16.40
CA LEU A 3 -18.99 -9.80 -17.73
C LEU A 3 -18.00 -8.84 -18.45
N PRO A 4 -17.72 -7.58 -18.04
CA PRO A 4 -16.79 -6.75 -18.82
C PRO A 4 -15.30 -6.99 -18.53
N ILE A 5 -14.93 -7.63 -17.41
CA ILE A 5 -13.52 -7.78 -17.02
C ILE A 5 -12.83 -8.91 -17.82
N LEU A 6 -13.57 -9.93 -18.25
CA LEU A 6 -13.03 -11.03 -19.07
C LEU A 6 -12.75 -10.64 -20.53
N HIS A 7 -13.38 -9.59 -21.05
CA HIS A 7 -13.22 -9.18 -22.46
C HIS A 7 -11.97 -8.34 -22.74
N ALA A 8 -11.26 -7.87 -21.70
CA ALA A 8 -9.95 -7.23 -21.88
C ALA A 8 -8.80 -8.25 -22.06
N SER A 9 -9.07 -9.55 -21.85
CA SER A 9 -8.09 -10.64 -22.02
C SER A 9 -8.30 -11.46 -23.30
N ALA A 10 -9.26 -11.08 -24.15
CA ALA A 10 -9.66 -11.84 -25.33
C ALA A 10 -9.06 -11.27 -26.64
N GLY A 11 -7.78 -10.88 -26.59
CA GLY A 11 -7.07 -10.33 -27.76
C GLY A 11 -5.57 -10.51 -27.69
N GLY A 12 -5.07 -11.69 -28.07
CA GLY A 12 -3.70 -11.89 -28.54
C GLY A 12 -2.80 -12.77 -27.67
N ASN A 13 -2.54 -13.98 -28.18
CA ASN A 13 -1.56 -14.98 -27.74
C ASN A 13 -1.87 -15.73 -26.44
N VAL A 14 -1.84 -17.07 -26.53
CA VAL A 14 -1.74 -17.99 -25.39
C VAL A 14 -0.63 -17.45 -24.49
N SER A 15 -0.94 -16.99 -23.27
CA SER A 15 0.05 -16.40 -22.36
C SER A 15 1.24 -17.33 -22.25
N ASN A 16 2.34 -16.94 -22.89
CA ASN A 16 3.54 -17.74 -22.87
C ASN A 16 4.14 -17.59 -21.47
N ARG A 17 4.86 -18.60 -20.98
CA ARG A 17 5.50 -18.56 -19.66
C ARG A 17 6.38 -17.32 -19.49
N GLY A 18 6.96 -16.83 -20.60
CA GLY A 18 7.70 -15.57 -20.67
C GLY A 18 6.88 -14.32 -20.35
N ASP A 19 5.60 -14.26 -20.74
CA ASP A 19 4.73 -13.12 -20.47
C ASP A 19 4.41 -13.02 -18.97
N ILE A 20 4.18 -14.17 -18.34
CA ILE A 20 3.91 -14.27 -16.89
C ILE A 20 5.14 -13.81 -16.10
N LEU A 21 6.33 -14.29 -16.48
CA LEU A 21 7.59 -13.88 -15.86
C LEU A 21 7.89 -12.39 -16.09
N GLY A 22 7.58 -11.86 -17.28
CA GLY A 22 7.72 -10.45 -17.61
C GLY A 22 6.84 -9.54 -16.76
N VAL A 23 5.54 -9.85 -16.66
CA VAL A 23 4.60 -9.11 -15.81
C VAL A 23 4.97 -9.21 -14.34
N LEU A 24 5.34 -10.40 -13.86
CA LEU A 24 5.76 -10.58 -12.46
C LEU A 24 7.02 -9.77 -12.14
N SER A 25 8.01 -9.78 -13.03
CA SER A 25 9.23 -8.98 -12.91
C SER A 25 8.94 -7.48 -12.90
N LEU A 26 8.03 -7.02 -13.79
CA LEU A 26 7.56 -5.65 -13.83
C LEU A 26 6.93 -5.22 -12.51
N ILE A 27 6.05 -6.03 -11.93
CA ILE A 27 5.42 -5.71 -10.64
C ILE A 27 6.47 -5.63 -9.53
N ILE A 28 7.37 -6.62 -9.44
CA ILE A 28 8.44 -6.67 -8.43
C ILE A 28 9.33 -5.43 -8.51
N TRP A 29 9.87 -5.13 -9.70
CA TRP A 29 10.80 -4.02 -9.86
C TRP A 29 10.13 -2.66 -9.84
N SER A 30 8.91 -2.53 -10.36
CA SER A 30 8.12 -1.30 -10.27
C SER A 30 7.87 -0.93 -8.81
N LEU A 31 7.35 -1.86 -8.00
CA LEU A 31 7.12 -1.61 -6.57
C LEU A 31 8.43 -1.37 -5.82
N THR A 32 9.47 -2.15 -6.10
CA THR A 32 10.78 -2.02 -5.45
C THR A 32 11.39 -0.65 -5.73
N ILE A 33 11.40 -0.19 -6.99
CA ILE A 33 11.94 1.12 -7.39
C ILE A 33 11.06 2.24 -6.84
N THR A 34 9.73 2.16 -7.02
CA THR A 34 8.81 3.21 -6.58
C THR A 34 8.79 3.39 -5.08
N VAL A 35 8.93 2.33 -4.28
CA VAL A 35 8.99 2.46 -2.82
C VAL A 35 10.42 2.75 -2.38
N THR A 36 11.39 1.91 -2.71
CA THR A 36 12.75 1.99 -2.15
C THR A 36 13.48 3.24 -2.65
N ILE A 37 13.56 3.45 -3.96
CA ILE A 37 14.35 4.56 -4.52
C ILE A 37 13.68 5.89 -4.18
N LYS A 38 12.37 6.02 -4.37
CA LYS A 38 11.64 7.26 -4.06
C LYS A 38 11.75 7.63 -2.58
N TYR A 39 11.47 6.68 -1.68
CA TYR A 39 11.46 6.99 -0.25
C TYR A 39 12.87 7.26 0.28
N ILE A 40 13.88 6.46 -0.10
CA ILE A 40 15.24 6.66 0.39
C ILE A 40 15.85 7.96 -0.19
N MET A 41 15.69 8.20 -1.49
CA MET A 41 16.33 9.36 -2.13
C MET A 41 15.67 10.69 -1.76
N PHE A 42 14.34 10.70 -1.53
CA PHE A 42 13.59 11.93 -1.30
C PHE A 42 13.22 12.14 0.17
N VAL A 43 12.68 11.12 0.84
CA VAL A 43 12.17 11.26 2.22
C VAL A 43 13.30 11.18 3.24
N LEU A 44 14.21 10.21 3.13
CA LEU A 44 15.32 10.07 4.09
C LEU A 44 16.43 11.13 3.91
N ARG A 45 16.53 11.78 2.75
CA ARG A 45 17.43 12.93 2.54
C ARG A 45 16.87 14.25 3.07
N ALA A 46 15.56 14.31 3.28
CA ALA A 46 14.84 15.49 3.71
C ALA A 46 14.62 15.49 5.24
N ASP A 47 15.68 15.24 6.00
CA ASP A 47 15.68 15.28 7.46
C ASP A 47 16.17 16.64 7.98
N ASN A 48 15.44 17.20 8.93
CA ASN A 48 15.81 18.41 9.67
C ASN A 48 16.05 18.09 11.14
N ARG A 49 17.29 17.76 11.49
CA ARG A 49 17.70 17.54 12.90
C ARG A 49 16.75 16.58 13.65
N GLY A 50 16.29 15.51 13.00
CA GLY A 50 15.48 14.46 13.64
C GLY A 50 13.96 14.65 13.54
N GLU A 51 13.46 15.72 12.93
CA GLU A 51 12.04 15.83 12.55
C GLU A 51 11.87 15.58 11.05
N GLY A 52 11.45 14.36 10.71
CA GLY A 52 11.06 13.99 9.35
C GLY A 52 9.57 14.21 9.12
N GLY A 53 9.21 14.97 8.08
CA GLY A 53 7.80 15.15 7.70
C GLY A 53 7.53 16.39 6.87
N VAL A 54 6.35 16.43 6.24
CA VAL A 54 5.89 17.56 5.42
C VAL A 54 5.85 18.87 6.23
N LEU A 55 5.54 18.79 7.52
CA LEU A 55 5.46 19.93 8.44
C LEU A 55 6.84 20.44 8.90
N SER A 56 7.81 19.55 9.13
CA SER A 56 9.18 19.95 9.51
C SER A 56 9.93 20.57 8.33
N LEU A 57 9.72 20.04 7.13
CA LEU A 57 10.25 20.59 5.87
C LEU A 57 9.67 21.96 5.55
N MET A 58 8.38 22.17 5.83
CA MET A 58 7.73 23.46 5.71
C MET A 58 8.34 24.50 6.67
N ALA A 59 8.61 24.13 7.93
CA ALA A 59 9.25 25.02 8.90
C ALA A 59 10.69 25.40 8.51
N LEU A 60 11.46 24.43 8.00
CA LEU A 60 12.84 24.62 7.55
C LEU A 60 12.92 25.50 6.29
N ALA A 61 12.09 25.23 5.29
CA ALA A 61 12.03 26.01 4.05
C ALA A 61 11.64 27.48 4.31
N ARG A 62 10.78 27.71 5.32
CA ARG A 62 10.40 29.05 5.76
C ARG A 62 11.57 29.85 6.35
N ASN A 63 12.42 29.20 7.14
CA ASN A 63 13.61 29.83 7.74
C ASN A 63 14.71 30.09 6.71
N SER A 64 14.86 29.23 5.69
CA SER A 64 15.89 29.38 4.66
C SER A 64 15.55 30.41 3.57
N PHE A 65 14.27 30.68 3.31
CA PHE A 65 13.82 31.61 2.25
C PHE A 65 12.73 32.59 2.74
N PRO A 66 13.11 33.64 3.50
CA PRO A 66 12.15 34.58 4.11
C PRO A 66 11.32 35.35 3.07
N THR A 67 11.87 35.64 1.89
CA THR A 67 11.20 36.41 0.82
C THR A 67 10.08 35.66 0.09
N ARG A 68 10.04 34.32 0.18
CA ARG A 68 8.99 33.46 -0.45
C ARG A 68 8.15 32.69 0.57
N SER A 69 8.20 33.13 1.83
CA SER A 69 7.54 32.47 2.97
C SER A 69 6.05 32.19 2.76
N ALA A 70 5.30 33.08 2.10
CA ALA A 70 3.87 32.89 1.84
C ALA A 70 3.59 31.73 0.84
N VAL A 71 4.42 31.59 -0.21
CA VAL A 71 4.28 30.50 -1.19
C VAL A 71 4.67 29.16 -0.58
N ILE A 72 5.75 29.14 0.20
CA ILE A 72 6.19 27.95 0.95
C ILE A 72 5.12 27.52 1.96
N LEU A 73 4.48 28.48 2.63
CA LEU A 73 3.36 28.22 3.53
C LEU A 73 2.18 27.60 2.78
N GLY A 74 1.80 28.16 1.63
CA GLY A 74 0.73 27.63 0.79
C GLY A 74 0.97 26.19 0.35
N ILE A 75 2.17 25.89 -0.15
CA ILE A 75 2.55 24.52 -0.55
C ILE A 75 2.56 23.57 0.65
N GLY A 76 3.05 24.02 1.80
CA GLY A 76 3.07 23.22 3.03
C GLY A 76 1.66 22.89 3.55
N ILE A 77 0.72 23.84 3.49
CA ILE A 77 -0.69 23.61 3.84
C ILE A 77 -1.33 22.60 2.88
N VAL A 78 -1.08 22.73 1.58
CA VAL A 78 -1.57 21.77 0.58
C VAL A 78 -1.01 20.38 0.84
N GLY A 79 0.29 20.27 1.11
CA GLY A 79 0.94 19.00 1.45
C GLY A 79 0.38 18.37 2.73
N ALA A 80 0.17 19.17 3.78
CA ALA A 80 -0.43 18.71 5.03
C ALA A 80 -1.88 18.24 4.85
N ALA A 81 -2.68 18.94 4.04
CA ALA A 81 -4.05 18.54 3.72
C ALA A 81 -4.09 17.22 2.93
N LEU A 82 -3.19 17.03 1.96
CA LEU A 82 -3.08 15.77 1.22
C LEU A 82 -2.65 14.61 2.12
N PHE A 83 -1.67 14.84 3.01
CA PHE A 83 -1.23 13.83 3.97
C PHE A 83 -2.35 13.44 4.95
N PHE A 84 -3.12 14.44 5.44
CA PHE A 84 -4.26 14.18 6.31
C PHE A 84 -5.36 13.40 5.58
N GLY A 85 -5.60 13.72 4.29
CA GLY A 85 -6.51 12.96 3.45
C GLY A 85 -6.12 11.48 3.35
N ASP A 86 -4.87 11.20 3.02
CA ASP A 86 -4.37 9.81 2.91
C ASP A 86 -4.44 9.04 4.24
N ALA A 87 -4.13 9.72 5.35
CA ALA A 87 -4.23 9.16 6.70
C ALA A 87 -5.67 8.81 7.11
N VAL A 88 -6.67 9.55 6.62
CA VAL A 88 -8.09 9.26 6.87
C VAL A 88 -8.63 8.19 5.91
N ILE A 89 -8.19 8.19 4.66
CA ILE A 89 -8.68 7.27 3.62
C ILE A 89 -8.20 5.84 3.85
N THR A 90 -6.94 5.65 4.24
CA THR A 90 -6.31 4.32 4.31
C THR A 90 -7.01 3.36 5.30
N PRO A 91 -7.33 3.74 6.55
CA PRO A 91 -8.07 2.88 7.47
C PRO A 91 -9.46 2.52 6.93
N ALA A 92 -10.13 3.48 6.27
CA ALA A 92 -11.47 3.26 5.73
C ALA A 92 -11.46 2.27 4.57
N ILE A 93 -10.58 2.45 3.58
CA ILE A 93 -10.48 1.54 2.42
C ILE A 93 -10.03 0.15 2.88
N SER A 94 -9.01 0.06 3.74
CA SER A 94 -8.50 -1.25 4.18
C SER A 94 -9.56 -2.08 4.91
N VAL A 95 -10.32 -1.46 5.83
CA VAL A 95 -11.40 -2.17 6.54
C VAL A 95 -12.55 -2.51 5.60
N LEU A 96 -12.94 -1.59 4.72
CA LEU A 96 -14.00 -1.83 3.74
C LEU A 96 -13.64 -3.02 2.83
N SER A 97 -12.43 -3.06 2.26
CA SER A 97 -11.98 -4.16 1.42
C SER A 97 -11.90 -5.50 2.17
N ALA A 98 -11.55 -5.48 3.46
CA ALA A 98 -11.58 -6.69 4.29
C ALA A 98 -13.01 -7.22 4.49
N VAL A 99 -13.97 -6.33 4.74
CA VAL A 99 -15.39 -6.70 4.91
C VAL A 99 -16.01 -7.14 3.58
N GLU A 100 -15.69 -6.47 2.47
CA GLU A 100 -16.14 -6.87 1.13
C GLU A 100 -15.60 -8.24 0.72
N GLY A 101 -14.38 -8.59 1.12
CA GLY A 101 -13.79 -9.91 0.92
C GLY A 101 -14.63 -11.04 1.53
N MET A 102 -15.34 -10.80 2.64
CA MET A 102 -16.23 -11.79 3.25
C MET A 102 -17.47 -12.10 2.40
N ASN A 103 -17.93 -11.17 1.57
CA ASN A 103 -19.11 -11.37 0.71
C ASN A 103 -18.89 -12.42 -0.38
N VAL A 104 -17.64 -12.73 -0.70
CA VAL A 104 -17.30 -13.78 -1.69
C VAL A 104 -17.79 -15.15 -1.23
N VAL A 105 -17.92 -15.36 0.09
CA VAL A 105 -18.35 -16.64 0.69
C VAL A 105 -19.85 -16.68 0.96
N THR A 106 -20.49 -15.53 1.24
CA THR A 106 -21.95 -15.47 1.52
C THR A 106 -22.54 -14.12 1.10
N PRO A 107 -23.37 -14.07 0.04
CA PRO A 107 -23.96 -12.81 -0.46
C PRO A 107 -24.93 -12.11 0.52
N THR A 108 -25.40 -12.81 1.56
CA THR A 108 -26.33 -12.29 2.56
C THR A 108 -25.77 -11.09 3.34
N PHE A 109 -24.46 -10.90 3.35
CA PHE A 109 -23.81 -9.79 4.07
C PHE A 109 -23.76 -8.45 3.29
N GLN A 110 -24.19 -8.41 2.01
CA GLN A 110 -24.10 -7.18 1.19
C GLN A 110 -24.73 -5.92 1.82
N PRO A 111 -25.93 -5.96 2.44
CA PRO A 111 -26.51 -4.78 3.07
C PRO A 111 -25.78 -4.33 4.34
N TYR A 112 -25.00 -5.23 4.94
CA TYR A 112 -24.33 -5.02 6.22
C TYR A 112 -22.88 -4.56 6.08
N VAL A 113 -22.31 -4.54 4.87
CA VAL A 113 -20.91 -4.15 4.61
C VAL A 113 -20.60 -2.77 5.18
N VAL A 114 -21.40 -1.77 4.80
CA VAL A 114 -21.18 -0.37 5.21
C VAL A 114 -21.40 -0.18 6.72
N PRO A 115 -22.52 -0.63 7.32
CA PRO A 115 -22.72 -0.54 8.77
C PRO A 115 -21.63 -1.24 9.57
N LEU A 116 -21.20 -2.43 9.14
CA LEU A 116 -20.17 -3.20 9.84
C LEU A 116 -18.80 -2.51 9.74
N THR A 117 -18.45 -1.97 8.58
CA THR A 117 -17.21 -1.20 8.39
C THR A 117 -17.18 0.01 9.33
N LEU A 118 -18.27 0.77 9.40
CA LEU A 118 -18.39 1.92 10.31
C LEU A 118 -18.27 1.50 11.77
N ALA A 119 -18.90 0.39 12.16
CA ALA A 119 -18.81 -0.16 13.51
C ALA A 119 -17.37 -0.60 13.86
N ILE A 120 -16.68 -1.30 12.95
CA ILE A 120 -15.29 -1.72 13.14
C ILE A 120 -14.38 -0.50 13.29
N LEU A 121 -14.50 0.49 12.40
CA LEU A 121 -13.70 1.72 12.49
C LEU A 121 -13.98 2.45 13.81
N ALA A 122 -15.24 2.64 14.19
CA ALA A 122 -15.61 3.28 15.44
C ALA A 122 -14.98 2.58 16.65
N VAL A 123 -15.02 1.24 16.68
CA VAL A 123 -14.41 0.45 17.76
C VAL A 123 -12.88 0.56 17.76
N VAL A 124 -12.24 0.41 16.60
CA VAL A 124 -10.76 0.49 16.49
C VAL A 124 -10.26 1.87 16.92
N PHE A 125 -10.88 2.96 16.43
CA PHE A 125 -10.53 4.32 16.84
C PHE A 125 -10.89 4.60 18.30
N ALA A 126 -12.00 4.04 18.81
CA ALA A 126 -12.36 4.17 20.22
C ALA A 126 -11.36 3.46 21.14
N VAL A 127 -10.75 2.35 20.73
CA VAL A 127 -9.70 1.66 21.50
C VAL A 127 -8.36 2.41 21.43
N GLN A 128 -8.04 3.03 20.29
CA GLN A 128 -6.81 3.81 20.13
C GLN A 128 -6.69 5.00 21.08
N ARG A 129 -7.81 5.52 21.63
CA ARG A 129 -7.81 6.58 22.65
C ARG A 129 -7.04 6.23 23.92
N PHE A 130 -6.90 4.94 24.24
CA PHE A 130 -6.22 4.46 25.44
C PHE A 130 -4.70 4.30 25.25
N GLY A 131 -4.19 4.67 24.07
CA GLY A 131 -2.78 4.65 23.73
C GLY A 131 -2.47 3.69 22.59
N THR A 132 -1.61 4.12 21.68
CA THR A 132 -1.20 3.34 20.51
C THR A 132 -0.21 2.22 20.87
N GLY A 133 0.51 2.36 21.99
CA GLY A 133 1.47 1.35 22.45
C GLY A 133 0.85 0.00 22.79
N GLY A 134 -0.30 0.00 23.49
CA GLY A 134 -1.02 -1.23 23.83
C GLY A 134 -1.61 -1.93 22.60
N VAL A 135 -2.12 -1.14 21.65
CA VAL A 135 -2.60 -1.65 20.35
C VAL A 135 -1.46 -2.29 19.58
N GLY A 136 -0.29 -1.64 19.51
CA GLY A 136 0.90 -2.18 18.83
C GLY A 136 1.36 -3.53 19.38
N LEU A 137 1.24 -3.76 20.69
CA LEU A 137 1.61 -5.02 21.33
C LEU A 137 0.72 -6.20 20.90
N VAL A 138 -0.55 -5.94 20.60
CA VAL A 138 -1.51 -6.95 20.12
C VAL A 138 -1.39 -7.14 18.61
N PHE A 139 -1.27 -6.05 17.86
CA PHE A 139 -1.19 -6.10 16.40
C PHE A 139 0.12 -6.73 15.92
N GLY A 140 1.25 -6.54 16.63
CA GLY A 140 2.54 -7.13 16.26
C GLY A 140 2.49 -8.67 16.08
N PRO A 141 2.07 -9.44 17.10
CA PRO A 141 1.89 -10.89 16.99
C PRO A 141 0.89 -11.30 15.91
N VAL A 142 -0.23 -10.58 15.75
CA VAL A 142 -1.23 -10.85 14.71
C VAL A 142 -0.63 -10.66 13.32
N THR A 143 0.12 -9.59 13.10
CA THR A 143 0.83 -9.32 11.84
C THR A 143 1.91 -10.35 11.58
N ALA A 144 2.66 -10.79 12.60
CA ALA A 144 3.65 -11.84 12.47
C ALA A 144 3.01 -13.18 12.06
N LEU A 145 1.89 -13.55 12.68
CA LEU A 145 1.13 -14.75 12.32
C LEU A 145 0.61 -14.65 10.88
N TRP A 146 0.09 -13.49 10.47
CA TRP A 146 -0.36 -13.26 9.10
C TRP A 146 0.78 -13.38 8.09
N PHE A 147 1.94 -12.76 8.36
CA PHE A 147 3.12 -12.87 7.50
C PHE A 147 3.62 -14.31 7.38
N LEU A 148 3.61 -15.06 8.48
CA LEU A 148 3.94 -16.49 8.46
C LEU A 148 2.93 -17.28 7.62
N ALA A 149 1.64 -17.00 7.74
CA ALA A 149 0.61 -17.68 6.95
C ALA A 149 0.78 -17.45 5.44
N ILE A 150 0.95 -16.19 5.01
CA ILE A 150 1.17 -15.89 3.59
C ILE A 150 2.53 -16.37 3.11
N GLY A 151 3.55 -16.33 3.97
CA GLY A 151 4.90 -16.80 3.65
C GLY A 151 4.94 -18.31 3.43
N LEU A 152 4.36 -19.09 4.34
CA LEU A 152 4.25 -20.54 4.20
C LEU A 152 3.37 -20.93 3.01
N SER A 153 2.25 -20.24 2.81
CA SER A 153 1.39 -20.45 1.63
C SER A 153 2.15 -20.16 0.34
N GLY A 154 2.92 -19.06 0.28
CA GLY A 154 3.72 -18.71 -0.89
C GLY A 154 4.85 -19.70 -1.14
N LEU A 155 5.55 -20.16 -0.09
CA LEU A 155 6.61 -21.16 -0.19
C LEU A 155 6.11 -22.47 -0.80
N ASN A 156 4.93 -22.94 -0.38
CA ASN A 156 4.33 -24.14 -0.97
C ASN A 156 4.13 -23.99 -2.48
N HIS A 157 3.64 -22.83 -2.96
CA HIS A 157 3.43 -22.59 -4.39
C HIS A 157 4.76 -22.38 -5.17
N ILE A 158 5.81 -21.88 -4.53
CA ILE A 158 7.14 -21.77 -5.15
C ILE A 158 7.77 -23.15 -5.35
N MET A 159 7.49 -24.12 -4.47
CA MET A 159 7.97 -25.49 -4.64
C MET A 159 7.33 -26.19 -5.84
N ASP A 160 6.08 -25.84 -6.18
CA ASP A 160 5.39 -26.40 -7.34
C ASP A 160 5.98 -25.89 -8.67
N ASP A 161 6.45 -24.63 -8.71
CA ASP A 161 7.12 -24.06 -9.88
C ASP A 161 8.29 -23.12 -9.53
N PRO A 162 9.52 -23.66 -9.38
CA PRO A 162 10.67 -22.88 -8.93
C PRO A 162 11.17 -21.87 -9.97
N GLU A 163 10.78 -22.00 -11.23
CA GLU A 163 11.18 -21.05 -12.28
C GLU A 163 10.52 -19.68 -12.09
N ILE A 164 9.46 -19.56 -11.28
CA ILE A 164 8.84 -18.28 -10.92
C ILE A 164 9.87 -17.33 -10.28
N LEU A 165 10.89 -17.86 -9.60
CA LEU A 165 11.97 -17.07 -9.02
C LEU A 165 12.81 -16.32 -10.06
N LEU A 166 12.79 -16.75 -11.33
CA LEU A 166 13.48 -16.07 -12.41
C LEU A 166 12.91 -14.67 -12.68
N ALA A 167 11.64 -14.43 -12.34
CA ALA A 167 11.00 -13.11 -12.44
C ALA A 167 11.69 -12.04 -11.56
N ILE A 168 12.46 -12.43 -10.55
CA ILE A 168 13.27 -11.48 -9.77
C ILE A 168 14.32 -10.79 -10.64
N SER A 169 14.80 -11.45 -11.70
CA SER A 169 15.78 -10.83 -12.60
C SER A 169 15.11 -9.78 -13.50
N PRO A 170 15.61 -8.54 -13.56
CA PRO A 170 15.01 -7.45 -14.34
C PRO A 170 15.13 -7.66 -15.86
N HIS A 171 15.92 -8.65 -16.28
CA HIS A 171 16.04 -9.09 -17.67
C HIS A 171 14.67 -9.39 -18.30
N TYR A 172 13.75 -10.01 -17.55
CA TYR A 172 12.43 -10.39 -18.06
C TYR A 172 11.53 -9.19 -18.40
N ILE A 173 11.84 -8.00 -17.86
CA ILE A 173 11.15 -6.75 -18.21
C ILE A 173 11.50 -6.33 -19.64
N VAL A 174 12.79 -6.36 -19.98
CA VAL A 174 13.29 -5.93 -21.29
C VAL A 174 12.87 -6.88 -22.39
N SER A 175 12.77 -8.18 -22.09
CA SER A 175 12.25 -9.17 -23.04
C SER A 175 10.73 -9.12 -23.22
N PHE A 176 10.01 -8.47 -22.30
CA PHE A 176 8.55 -8.38 -22.30
C PHE A 176 8.03 -7.08 -22.94
N LEU A 177 8.77 -5.98 -22.80
CA LEU A 177 8.49 -4.67 -23.44
C LEU A 177 8.83 -4.68 -24.94
#